data_AF-A0A974AR30-F1
#
_entry.id   AF-A0A974AR30-F1
#
_cell.length_a   1.000
_cell.length_b   1.000
_cell.length_c   1.000
_cell.angle_alpha   90.00
_cell.angle_beta   90.00
_cell.angle_gamma   90.00
#
_symmetry.space_group_name_H-M   'P 1'
#
loop_
_entity.id
_entity.type
_entity.pdbx_description
1 polymer ?
#
loop_
_entity_poly.entity_id
_entity_poly.type
_entity_poly.pdbx_seq_one_letter_code
_entity_poly.pdbx_strand_id
1 'polypeptide(L)'
;MTPTIHASAVLVGARAVLIRGPSGAGKSHLALRLIAAADGPLRFVRLVSDDRTVVEAVGGRLVARPAPSLAGLIEVRGLGLRRLPYEPAAVVGLVVDLADPWAERMPQDSATAAVIAGITLPRLGLAAGTDPLPVVAAALAVPPADCVSGLASARVLEPTP
;
A
#
# COMPACT_ATOMS: atom_id res chain seq x y z
N MET A 1 2.33 3.64 24.24
CA MET A 1 1.38 3.38 23.13
C MET A 1 2.16 3.42 21.84
N THR A 2 2.04 2.41 20.98
CA THR A 2 2.71 2.44 19.67
C THR A 2 2.04 3.52 18.81
N PRO A 3 2.81 4.48 18.24
CA PRO A 3 2.23 5.56 17.45
C PRO A 3 1.49 5.01 16.22
N THR A 4 0.34 5.61 15.93
CA THR A 4 -0.49 5.30 14.75
C THR A 4 -0.50 6.48 13.80
N ILE A 5 -0.62 6.21 12.49
CA ILE A 5 -0.90 7.21 11.46
C ILE A 5 -2.33 7.08 10.94
N HIS A 6 -2.87 8.18 10.41
CA HIS A 6 -4.14 8.16 9.70
C HIS A 6 -3.95 7.59 8.29
N ALA A 7 -4.18 6.29 8.15
CA ALA A 7 -4.01 5.55 6.90
C ALA A 7 -4.83 4.26 6.94
N SER A 8 -5.17 3.75 5.75
CA SER A 8 -5.68 2.40 5.57
C SER A 8 -4.58 1.55 4.94
N ALA A 9 -4.51 0.25 5.25
CA ALA A 9 -3.57 -0.65 4.60
C ALA A 9 -4.29 -1.90 4.09
N VAL A 10 -3.95 -2.30 2.86
CA VAL A 10 -4.49 -3.49 2.20
C VAL A 10 -3.34 -4.31 1.67
N LEU A 11 -3.29 -5.58 2.05
CA LEU A 11 -2.36 -6.55 1.50
C LEU A 11 -2.86 -6.99 0.12
N VAL A 12 -2.00 -6.89 -0.90
CA VAL A 12 -2.25 -7.39 -2.26
C VAL A 12 -1.09 -8.30 -2.65
N GLY A 13 -1.40 -9.58 -2.88
CA GLY A 13 -0.37 -10.60 -3.10
C GLY A 13 0.59 -10.68 -1.91
N ALA A 14 1.84 -10.26 -2.12
CA ALA A 14 2.90 -10.35 -1.11
C ALA A 14 3.22 -9.04 -0.38
N ARG A 15 2.59 -7.90 -0.76
CA ARG A 15 2.93 -6.58 -0.22
C ARG A 15 1.69 -5.76 0.10
N ALA A 16 1.75 -4.99 1.17
CA ALA A 16 0.69 -4.05 1.51
C ALA A 16 0.85 -2.72 0.79
N VAL A 17 -0.28 -2.19 0.33
CA VAL A 17 -0.46 -0.81 -0.07
C VAL A 17 -0.89 -0.01 1.14
N LEU A 18 -0.10 0.98 1.52
CA LEU A 18 -0.43 1.94 2.57
C LEU A 18 -1.06 3.19 1.94
N ILE A 19 -2.34 3.40 2.21
CA ILE A 19 -3.15 4.46 1.60
C ILE A 19 -3.26 5.62 2.60
N ARG A 20 -2.70 6.77 2.23
CA ARG A 20 -2.74 8.01 2.99
C ARG A 20 -3.52 9.08 2.22
N GLY A 21 -3.75 10.21 2.88
CA GLY A 21 -4.49 11.34 2.34
C GLY A 21 -5.38 11.99 3.39
N PRO A 22 -5.90 13.19 3.12
CA PRO A 22 -6.73 13.93 4.07
C PRO A 22 -8.01 13.16 4.43
N SER A 23 -8.69 13.61 5.48
CA SER A 23 -10.03 13.09 5.81
C SER A 23 -10.96 13.29 4.63
N GLY A 24 -11.80 12.30 4.34
CA GLY A 24 -12.71 12.34 3.18
C GLY A 24 -12.07 12.03 1.82
N ALA A 25 -10.75 11.85 1.71
CA ALA A 25 -10.07 11.54 0.43
C ALA A 25 -10.41 10.16 -0.16
N GLY A 26 -11.17 9.32 0.55
CA GLY A 26 -11.59 8.01 0.07
C GLY A 26 -10.65 6.85 0.39
N LYS A 27 -9.79 6.96 1.42
CA LYS A 27 -8.87 5.87 1.85
C LYS A 27 -9.56 4.53 2.07
N SER A 28 -10.57 4.51 2.95
CA SER A 28 -11.38 3.31 3.24
C SER A 28 -12.16 2.83 2.01
N HIS A 29 -12.62 3.77 1.17
CA HIS A 29 -13.32 3.43 -0.06
C HIS A 29 -12.41 2.73 -1.08
N LEU A 30 -11.18 3.21 -1.26
CA LEU A 30 -10.16 2.52 -2.07
C LEU A 30 -9.80 1.16 -1.46
N ALA A 31 -9.65 1.07 -0.13
CA ALA A 31 -9.37 -0.19 0.53
C ALA A 31 -10.45 -1.26 0.23
N LEU A 32 -11.73 -0.88 0.34
CA LEU A 32 -12.86 -1.74 -0.02
C LEU A 32 -12.84 -2.14 -1.50
N ARG A 33 -12.56 -1.20 -2.41
CA ARG A 33 -12.51 -1.47 -3.85
C ARG A 33 -11.37 -2.42 -4.22
N LEU A 34 -10.20 -2.30 -3.59
CA LEU A 34 -9.10 -3.25 -3.77
C LEU A 34 -9.49 -4.65 -3.31
N ILE A 35 -10.14 -4.77 -2.14
CA ILE A 35 -10.62 -6.06 -1.61
C ILE A 35 -11.66 -6.67 -2.54
N ALA A 36 -12.60 -5.87 -3.06
CA ALA A 36 -13.60 -6.33 -4.02
C ALA A 36 -12.99 -6.75 -5.37
N ALA A 37 -11.83 -6.20 -5.75
CA ALA A 37 -11.11 -6.57 -6.97
C ALA A 37 -10.30 -7.88 -6.85
N ALA A 38 -10.33 -8.55 -5.69
CA ALA A 38 -9.64 -9.83 -5.45
C ALA A 38 -10.13 -10.98 -6.35
N ASP A 39 -11.35 -10.89 -6.84
CA ASP A 39 -11.94 -11.89 -7.75
C ASP A 39 -11.61 -11.59 -9.23
N GLY A 40 -10.79 -10.57 -9.49
CA GLY A 40 -10.40 -10.11 -10.83
C GLY A 40 -8.88 -10.08 -11.05
N PRO A 41 -8.29 -8.93 -11.43
CA PRO A 41 -6.88 -8.86 -11.84
C PRO A 41 -5.90 -8.95 -10.66
N LEU A 42 -6.34 -8.74 -9.42
CA LEU A 42 -5.51 -8.79 -8.23
C LEU A 42 -5.65 -10.16 -7.56
N ARG A 43 -4.52 -10.81 -7.27
CA ARG A 43 -4.52 -12.08 -6.53
C ARG A 43 -4.30 -11.83 -5.05
N PHE A 44 -5.11 -12.49 -4.22
CA PHE A 44 -5.05 -12.44 -2.76
C PHE A 44 -5.06 -11.01 -2.20
N VAL A 45 -6.26 -10.54 -1.84
CA VAL A 45 -6.42 -9.22 -1.21
C VAL A 45 -7.02 -9.36 0.18
N ARG A 46 -6.41 -8.71 1.16
CA ARG A 46 -6.86 -8.72 2.57
C ARG A 46 -6.73 -7.34 3.19
N LEU A 47 -7.68 -6.98 4.04
CA LEU A 47 -7.54 -5.81 4.90
C LEU A 47 -6.36 -6.03 5.84
N VAL A 48 -5.57 -5.00 6.11
CA VAL A 48 -4.60 -5.00 7.23
C VAL A 48 -5.11 -4.04 8.30
N SER A 49 -5.52 -2.84 7.89
CA SER A 49 -6.01 -1.80 8.79
C SER A 49 -6.88 -0.78 8.06
N ASP A 50 -7.74 -0.11 8.81
CA ASP A 50 -8.49 1.07 8.34
C ASP A 50 -8.46 2.18 9.41
N ASP A 51 -8.53 3.42 8.95
CA ASP A 51 -8.42 4.68 9.72
C ASP A 51 -7.11 4.88 10.51
N ARG A 52 -6.78 4.00 11.47
CA ARG A 52 -5.54 4.05 12.25
C ARG A 52 -4.67 2.83 11.99
N THR A 53 -3.48 3.10 11.47
CA THR A 53 -2.47 2.09 11.18
C THR A 53 -1.26 2.30 12.07
N VAL A 54 -0.85 1.25 12.78
CA VAL A 54 0.46 1.20 13.43
C VAL A 54 1.51 0.91 12.36
N VAL A 55 2.56 1.73 12.29
CA VAL A 55 3.67 1.55 11.36
C VAL A 55 4.99 1.51 12.12
N GLU A 56 5.82 0.52 11.81
CA GLU A 56 7.12 0.34 12.46
C GLU A 56 8.16 -0.19 11.48
N ALA A 57 9.42 0.19 11.68
CA ALA A 57 10.55 -0.37 10.96
C ALA A 57 11.00 -1.66 11.66
N VAL A 58 10.98 -2.78 10.95
CA VAL A 58 11.42 -4.09 11.45
C VAL A 58 12.34 -4.71 10.40
N GLY A 59 13.59 -4.97 10.75
CA GLY A 59 14.56 -5.61 9.84
C GLY A 59 14.75 -4.87 8.51
N GLY A 60 14.74 -3.53 8.54
CA GLY A 60 14.90 -2.70 7.33
C GLY A 60 13.67 -2.63 6.43
N ARG A 61 12.50 -3.11 6.90
CA ARG A 61 11.22 -3.05 6.18
C ARG A 61 10.17 -2.33 7.01
N LEU A 62 9.23 -1.66 6.35
CA LEU A 62 8.08 -1.06 7.04
C LEU A 62 6.99 -2.12 7.21
N VAL A 63 6.55 -2.34 8.44
CA VAL A 63 5.43 -3.24 8.76
C VAL A 63 4.23 -2.42 9.21
N ALA A 64 3.07 -2.68 8.60
CA ALA A 64 1.78 -2.12 8.97
C ALA A 64 0.97 -3.12 9.80
N ARG A 65 0.28 -2.62 10.82
CA ARG A 65 -0.67 -3.38 11.65
C ARG A 65 -1.91 -2.54 11.95
N PRO A 66 -3.08 -3.15 12.19
CA PRO A 66 -4.22 -2.41 12.69
C PRO A 66 -3.94 -1.86 14.09
N ALA A 67 -4.49 -0.68 14.38
CA ALA A 67 -4.67 -0.29 15.78
C ALA A 67 -5.53 -1.35 16.49
N PRO A 68 -5.20 -1.78 17.72
CA PRO A 68 -5.87 -2.93 18.35
C PRO A 68 -7.40 -2.82 18.42
N SER A 69 -7.94 -1.64 18.70
CA SER A 69 -9.39 -1.40 18.76
C SER A 69 -10.09 -1.39 17.39
N LEU A 70 -9.35 -1.27 16.29
CA LEU A 70 -9.88 -1.19 14.92
C LEU A 70 -9.56 -2.45 14.09
N ALA A 71 -8.99 -3.48 14.70
CA ALA A 71 -8.59 -4.70 13.99
C ALA A 71 -9.78 -5.36 13.27
N GLY A 72 -9.61 -5.55 11.95
CA GLY A 72 -10.61 -6.13 11.06
C GLY A 72 -11.86 -5.28 10.84
N LEU A 73 -11.89 -4.03 11.31
CA LEU A 73 -13.01 -3.12 11.12
C LEU A 73 -12.75 -2.15 9.96
N ILE A 74 -13.80 -1.84 9.21
CA ILE A 74 -13.80 -0.83 8.17
C ILE A 74 -15.14 -0.09 8.17
N GLU A 75 -15.12 1.22 7.97
CA GLU A 75 -16.36 1.99 7.82
C GLU A 75 -16.85 1.95 6.37
N VAL A 76 -18.08 1.49 6.17
CA VAL A 76 -18.76 1.54 4.87
C VAL A 76 -19.83 2.61 4.93
N ARG A 77 -19.67 3.70 4.16
CA ARG A 77 -20.65 4.81 4.14
C ARG A 77 -22.05 4.31 3.80
N GLY A 78 -23.04 4.77 4.57
CA GLY A 78 -24.44 4.34 4.46
C GLY A 78 -24.75 2.99 5.13
N LEU A 79 -23.74 2.22 5.52
CA LEU A 79 -23.89 0.92 6.18
C LEU A 79 -23.32 0.91 7.60
N GLY A 80 -22.36 1.81 7.91
CA GLY A 80 -21.65 1.86 9.19
C GLY A 80 -20.45 0.92 9.23
N LEU A 81 -19.96 0.62 10.43
CA LEU A 81 -18.81 -0.27 10.63
C LEU A 81 -19.14 -1.71 10.19
N ARG A 82 -18.21 -2.33 9.48
CA ARG A 82 -18.26 -3.74 9.06
C ARG A 82 -16.98 -4.44 9.47
N ARG A 83 -17.10 -5.76 9.68
CA ARG A 83 -15.96 -6.62 9.96
C ARG A 83 -15.60 -7.42 8.72
N LEU A 84 -14.32 -7.42 8.35
CA LEU A 84 -13.78 -8.17 7.22
C LEU A 84 -12.69 -9.13 7.70
N PRO A 85 -12.42 -10.22 6.93
CA PRO A 85 -11.17 -10.95 7.07
C PRO A 85 -9.98 -10.01 6.93
N TYR A 86 -9.01 -10.13 7.83
CA TYR A 86 -7.85 -9.25 7.87
C TYR A 86 -6.58 -10.01 8.22
N GLU A 87 -5.44 -9.45 7.83
CA GLU A 87 -4.12 -9.91 8.25
C GLU A 87 -3.62 -9.05 9.42
N PRO A 88 -3.08 -9.64 10.50
CA PRO A 88 -2.65 -8.91 11.68
C PRO A 88 -1.40 -8.06 11.46
N ALA A 89 -0.63 -8.35 10.40
CA ALA A 89 0.54 -7.60 10.00
C ALA A 89 0.85 -7.81 8.51
N ALA A 90 1.40 -6.79 7.86
CA ALA A 90 1.91 -6.92 6.49
C ALA A 90 3.09 -5.98 6.24
N VAL A 91 4.02 -6.41 5.38
CA VAL A 91 5.11 -5.55 4.90
C VAL A 91 4.57 -4.57 3.86
N VAL A 92 4.77 -3.28 4.10
CA VAL A 92 4.39 -2.22 3.15
C VAL A 92 5.39 -2.20 2.01
N GLY A 93 4.87 -2.24 0.78
CA GLY A 93 5.68 -2.18 -0.45
C GLY A 93 5.38 -0.98 -1.34
N LEU A 94 4.25 -0.29 -1.10
CA LEU A 94 3.83 0.88 -1.86
C LEU A 94 3.06 1.83 -0.94
N VAL A 95 3.33 3.12 -1.07
CA VAL A 95 2.56 4.19 -0.45
C VAL A 95 1.71 4.88 -1.52
N VAL A 96 0.42 5.06 -1.26
CA VAL A 96 -0.49 5.79 -2.13
C VAL A 96 -1.00 7.02 -1.38
N ASP A 97 -0.72 8.21 -1.90
CA ASP A 97 -1.23 9.46 -1.34
C ASP A 97 -2.39 9.96 -2.18
N LEU A 98 -3.59 9.89 -1.61
CA LEU A 98 -4.80 10.40 -2.25
C LEU A 98 -4.94 11.91 -2.04
N ALA A 99 -5.48 12.59 -3.05
CA ALA A 99 -5.66 14.04 -3.06
C ALA A 99 -4.34 14.79 -2.80
N ASP A 100 -3.26 14.30 -3.43
CA ASP A 100 -1.95 14.94 -3.39
C ASP A 100 -1.98 16.24 -4.24
N PRO A 101 -1.80 17.43 -3.63
CA PRO A 101 -1.84 18.70 -4.35
C PRO A 101 -0.67 18.89 -5.33
N TRP A 102 0.36 18.04 -5.26
CA TRP A 102 1.52 18.10 -6.16
C TRP A 102 1.46 17.07 -7.30
N ALA A 103 0.46 16.21 -7.34
CA ALA A 103 0.35 15.12 -8.33
C ALA A 103 0.15 15.61 -9.78
N GLU A 104 -0.38 16.83 -9.99
CA GLU A 104 -0.59 17.42 -11.32
C GLU A 104 0.69 18.02 -11.93
N ARG A 105 1.78 18.11 -11.16
CA ARG A 105 3.07 18.60 -11.66
C ARG A 105 3.89 17.42 -12.20
N MET A 106 4.81 17.69 -13.13
CA MET A 106 5.83 16.73 -13.54
C MET A 106 6.47 16.11 -12.29
N PRO A 107 6.51 14.76 -12.16
CA PRO A 107 7.08 14.10 -10.99
C PRO A 107 8.55 14.52 -10.86
N GLN A 108 8.87 15.30 -9.83
CA GLN A 108 10.26 15.43 -9.37
C GLN A 108 10.64 14.12 -8.67
N ASP A 109 11.92 13.75 -8.64
CA ASP A 109 12.38 12.48 -8.05
C ASP A 109 11.96 12.30 -6.57
N SER A 110 11.77 13.40 -5.84
CA SER A 110 11.26 13.40 -4.46
C SER A 110 9.75 13.10 -4.36
N ALA A 111 8.99 13.20 -5.45
CA ALA A 111 7.56 12.93 -5.49
C ALA A 111 7.24 11.42 -5.59
N THR A 112 8.20 10.59 -6.01
CA THR A 112 8.05 9.15 -6.24
C THR A 112 8.48 8.27 -5.07
N ALA A 113 8.98 8.87 -3.99
CA ALA A 113 9.37 8.18 -2.77
C ALA A 113 8.72 8.78 -1.51
N ALA A 114 8.47 7.95 -0.50
CA ALA A 114 8.04 8.36 0.83
C ALA A 114 8.98 7.78 1.89
N VAL A 115 9.33 8.57 2.90
CA VAL A 115 10.06 8.07 4.08
C VAL A 115 9.10 7.94 5.25
N ILE A 116 8.96 6.73 5.79
CA ILE A 116 8.09 6.45 6.96
C ILE A 116 8.89 5.60 7.94
N ALA A 117 8.98 6.05 9.20
CA ALA A 117 9.79 5.39 10.22
C ALA A 117 11.25 5.10 9.78
N GLY A 118 11.83 5.99 8.97
CA GLY A 118 13.19 5.84 8.42
C GLY A 118 13.32 4.89 7.23
N ILE A 119 12.22 4.29 6.75
CA ILE A 119 12.21 3.41 5.57
C ILE A 119 11.73 4.18 4.35
N THR A 120 12.53 4.16 3.28
CA THR A 120 12.17 4.71 1.97
C THR A 120 11.34 3.70 1.19
N LEU A 121 10.17 4.14 0.72
CA LEU A 121 9.21 3.33 -0.02
C LEU A 121 8.83 4.00 -1.34
N PRO A 122 8.53 3.22 -2.40
CA PRO A 122 7.87 3.75 -3.58
C PRO A 122 6.56 4.44 -3.20
N ARG A 123 6.31 5.58 -3.83
CA ARG A 123 5.16 6.44 -3.55
C ARG A 123 4.45 6.79 -4.85
N LEU A 124 3.13 6.65 -4.84
CA LEU A 124 2.24 7.11 -5.89
C LEU A 124 1.36 8.24 -5.33
N GLY A 125 1.61 9.47 -5.77
CA GLY A 125 0.73 10.61 -5.50
C GLY A 125 -0.39 10.68 -6.54
N LEU A 126 -1.64 10.80 -6.08
CA LEU A 126 -2.81 10.89 -6.95
C LEU A 126 -3.56 12.20 -6.71
N ALA A 127 -3.83 12.94 -7.78
CA ALA A 127 -4.58 14.18 -7.74
C ALA A 127 -6.03 13.93 -7.27
N ALA A 128 -6.62 14.92 -6.63
CA ALA A 128 -8.03 14.84 -6.22
C ALA A 128 -8.93 14.62 -7.44
N GLY A 129 -9.96 13.78 -7.30
CA GLY A 129 -10.87 13.43 -8.41
C GLY A 129 -10.37 12.36 -9.39
N THR A 130 -9.11 11.95 -9.30
CA THR A 130 -8.60 10.78 -10.05
C THR A 130 -9.25 9.50 -9.53
N ASP A 131 -9.66 8.56 -10.39
CA ASP A 131 -10.02 7.21 -9.94
C ASP A 131 -8.74 6.45 -9.54
N PRO A 132 -8.53 6.16 -8.24
CA PRO A 132 -7.28 5.56 -7.79
C PRO A 132 -7.15 4.08 -8.14
N LEU A 133 -8.25 3.33 -8.27
CA LEU A 133 -8.20 1.88 -8.41
C LEU A 133 -7.40 1.41 -9.63
N PRO A 134 -7.66 1.88 -10.87
CA PRO A 134 -6.92 1.41 -12.05
C PRO A 134 -5.42 1.74 -11.98
N VAL A 135 -5.07 2.91 -11.46
CA VAL A 135 -3.67 3.34 -11.35
C VAL A 135 -2.92 2.50 -10.31
N VAL A 136 -3.53 2.29 -9.13
CA VAL A 136 -2.95 1.44 -8.08
C VAL A 136 -2.84 -0.01 -8.56
N ALA A 137 -3.87 -0.55 -9.22
CA ALA A 137 -3.84 -1.90 -9.76
C ALA A 137 -2.72 -2.07 -10.80
N ALA A 138 -2.54 -1.10 -11.71
CA ALA A 138 -1.46 -1.11 -12.68
C ALA A 138 -0.08 -1.06 -12.00
N ALA A 139 0.09 -0.20 -10.99
CA ALA A 139 1.34 -0.10 -10.23
C ALA A 139 1.68 -1.39 -9.45
N LEU A 140 0.68 -2.17 -9.05
CA LEU A 140 0.87 -3.47 -8.40
C LEU A 140 1.16 -4.60 -9.39
N ALA A 141 0.63 -4.51 -10.62
CA ALA A 141 0.80 -5.51 -11.65
C ALA A 141 2.12 -5.36 -12.44
N VAL A 142 2.65 -4.14 -12.55
CA VAL A 142 3.83 -3.83 -13.35
C VAL A 142 5.03 -3.64 -12.41
N PRO A 143 6.09 -4.47 -12.50
CA PRO A 143 7.34 -4.16 -11.79
C PRO A 143 7.92 -2.85 -12.35
N PRO A 144 8.51 -1.97 -11.53
CA PRO A 144 9.13 -0.75 -12.03
C PRO A 144 10.20 -1.10 -13.08
N ALA A 145 10.29 -0.31 -14.16
CA ALA A 145 11.15 -0.59 -15.31
C ALA A 145 12.62 -0.89 -14.95
N ASP A 146 13.07 -0.34 -13.81
CA ASP A 146 14.45 -0.47 -13.34
C ASP A 146 14.75 -1.84 -12.68
N CYS A 147 13.73 -2.64 -12.35
CA CYS A 147 13.91 -3.96 -11.73
C CYS A 147 14.41 -5.06 -12.68
N VAL A 148 14.48 -4.82 -14.00
CA VAL A 148 14.93 -5.83 -14.96
C VAL A 148 16.46 -6.00 -15.00
N SER A 149 17.22 -5.11 -14.35
CA SER A 149 18.69 -5.14 -14.34
C SER A 149 19.30 -6.07 -13.27
N GLY A 150 18.53 -6.52 -12.28
CA GLY A 150 19.05 -7.26 -11.11
C GLY A 150 19.13 -8.79 -11.24
N LEU A 151 18.63 -9.39 -12.34
CA LEU A 151 18.61 -10.85 -12.53
C LEU A 151 19.76 -11.38 -13.43
N ALA A 152 20.63 -10.51 -13.94
CA ALA A 152 21.74 -10.89 -14.83
C ALA A 152 23.06 -11.26 -14.09
N SER A 153 23.02 -11.64 -12.82
CA SER A 153 24.23 -12.09 -12.08
C SER A 153 24.06 -13.41 -11.32
N ALA A 154 23.19 -14.29 -11.80
CA ALA A 154 23.33 -15.71 -11.51
C ALA A 154 24.53 -16.23 -12.31
N ARG A 155 25.73 -16.19 -11.71
CA ARG A 155 26.90 -16.91 -12.22
C ARG A 155 26.51 -18.38 -12.40
N VAL A 156 26.62 -18.87 -13.62
CA VAL A 156 26.64 -20.29 -13.92
C VAL A 156 27.78 -20.89 -13.10
N LEU A 157 27.45 -21.74 -12.13
CA LEU A 157 28.43 -22.62 -11.50
C LEU A 157 28.83 -23.65 -12.55
N GLU A 158 30.03 -23.52 -13.09
CA GLU A 158 30.63 -24.56 -13.92
C GLU A 158 30.84 -25.82 -13.06
N PRO A 159 30.50 -27.01 -13.56
CA PRO A 159 30.81 -28.25 -12.86
C PRO A 159 32.34 -28.43 -12.82
N THR A 160 32.86 -28.59 -11.61
CA THR A 160 34.27 -28.95 -11.35
C THR A 160 34.52 -30.41 -11.81
N PRO A 161 35.75 -30.75 -12.23
CA PRO A 161 36.04 -31.92 -13.05
C PRO A 161 35.91 -33.26 -12.32
#